data_AF-A0A067BCH7-F1
#
_entry.id   AF-A0A067BCH7-F1
#
_cell.length_a   1.000
_cell.length_b   1.000
_cell.length_c   1.000
_cell.angle_alpha   90.00
_cell.angle_beta   90.00
_cell.angle_gamma   90.00
#
_symmetry.space_group_name_H-M   'P 1'
#
loop_
_entity.id
_entity.type
_entity.pdbx_description
1 polymer ?
#
loop_
_entity_poly.entity_id
_entity_poly.type
_entity_poly.pdbx_seq_one_letter_code
_entity_poly.pdbx_strand_id
1 'polypeptide(L)'
;MVQSWKDDGVMFNCRPGNNDDWYWLYAAVKLGGRTLVVSNDEMRDHHFSMIANVDFQRWKERHLVHYDKVSGKFSFDEPSVYSKRSQALAHSWHFPTPNKDAWLVAHKPAH
;
A
#
# COMPACT_ATOMS: atom_id res chain seq x y z
N MET A 1 -6.00 20.52 -20.04
CA MET A 1 -6.05 19.36 -19.12
C MET A 1 -4.65 18.92 -18.71
N VAL A 2 -3.79 18.42 -19.61
CA VAL A 2 -2.40 18.07 -19.22
C VAL A 2 -1.59 19.30 -18.79
N GLN A 3 -1.75 20.44 -19.49
CA GLN A 3 -1.05 21.67 -19.11
C GLN A 3 -1.47 22.18 -17.72
N SER A 4 -2.77 22.18 -17.41
CA SER A 4 -3.25 22.56 -16.07
C SER A 4 -2.68 21.67 -14.98
N TRP A 5 -2.50 20.37 -15.22
CA TRP A 5 -1.86 19.49 -14.22
C TRP A 5 -0.40 19.83 -13.97
N LYS A 6 0.32 20.31 -14.98
CA LYS A 6 1.70 20.80 -14.81
C LYS A 6 1.71 22.12 -14.04
N ASP A 7 0.80 23.03 -14.39
CA ASP A 7 0.70 24.35 -13.77
C ASP A 7 0.29 24.23 -12.29
N ASP A 8 -0.59 23.28 -11.95
CA ASP A 8 -1.05 22.98 -10.60
C ASP A 8 -0.05 22.12 -9.78
N GLY A 9 1.03 21.62 -10.41
CA GLY A 9 2.04 20.78 -9.75
C GLY A 9 1.53 19.37 -9.38
N VAL A 10 0.47 18.88 -10.02
CA VAL A 10 -0.12 17.54 -9.77
C VAL A 10 0.32 16.48 -10.79
N MET A 11 1.23 16.85 -11.70
CA MET A 11 1.83 15.94 -12.66
C MET A 11 3.36 16.09 -12.65
N PHE A 12 4.04 14.95 -12.66
CA PHE A 12 5.49 14.90 -12.86
C PHE A 12 5.81 14.11 -14.13
N ASN A 13 6.68 14.66 -14.97
CA ASN A 13 7.16 13.98 -16.17
C ASN A 13 8.49 13.28 -15.88
N CYS A 14 8.51 11.95 -15.95
CA CYS A 14 9.72 11.17 -15.89
C CYS A 14 10.68 11.54 -17.04
N ARG A 15 11.98 11.52 -16.77
CA ARG A 15 12.97 11.79 -17.82
C ARG A 15 12.97 10.67 -18.87
N PRO A 16 13.06 11.00 -20.17
CA PRO A 16 13.17 9.98 -21.22
C PRO A 16 14.34 9.02 -20.95
N GLY A 17 14.10 7.73 -21.11
CA GLY A 17 15.09 6.67 -20.89
C GLY A 17 15.22 6.19 -19.44
N ASN A 18 14.56 6.83 -18.47
CA ASN A 18 14.46 6.31 -17.11
C ASN A 18 13.24 5.39 -16.97
N ASN A 19 13.34 4.39 -16.08
CA ASN A 19 12.18 3.65 -15.60
C ASN A 19 11.37 4.54 -14.63
N ASP A 20 10.07 4.72 -14.90
CA ASP A 20 9.11 5.47 -14.11
C ASP A 20 8.78 4.81 -12.76
N ASP A 21 8.98 3.50 -12.62
CA ASP A 21 8.82 2.74 -11.36
C ASP A 21 9.53 3.38 -10.18
N TRP A 22 10.78 3.78 -10.40
CA TRP A 22 11.60 4.38 -9.35
C TRP A 22 11.06 5.73 -8.89
N TYR A 23 10.38 6.48 -9.77
CA TYR A 23 9.87 7.80 -9.43
C TYR A 23 8.68 7.70 -8.49
N TRP A 24 7.66 6.93 -8.87
CA TRP A 24 6.46 6.82 -8.04
C TRP A 24 6.73 6.00 -6.77
N LEU A 25 7.61 4.98 -6.82
CA LEU A 25 8.00 4.23 -5.63
C LEU A 25 8.76 5.12 -4.64
N TYR A 26 9.73 5.90 -5.12
CA TYR A 26 10.45 6.87 -4.29
C TYR A 26 9.50 7.89 -3.67
N ALA A 27 8.61 8.48 -4.46
CA ALA A 27 7.65 9.47 -3.97
C ALA A 27 6.78 8.89 -2.84
N ALA A 28 6.24 7.68 -3.04
CA ALA A 28 5.36 7.04 -2.07
C ALA A 28 6.09 6.64 -0.78
N VAL A 29 7.31 6.09 -0.88
CA VAL A 29 8.13 5.74 0.30
C VAL A 29 8.59 7.00 1.04
N LYS A 30 9.01 8.04 0.32
CA LYS A 30 9.54 9.28 0.90
C LYS A 30 8.47 10.08 1.66
N LEU A 31 7.25 10.14 1.12
CA LEU A 31 6.11 10.78 1.79
C LEU A 31 5.63 9.98 3.01
N GLY A 32 5.65 8.64 2.93
CA GLY A 32 5.28 7.76 4.03
C GLY A 32 3.82 7.91 4.46
N GLY A 33 3.52 7.63 5.73
CA GLY A 33 2.18 7.81 6.29
C GLY A 33 1.09 6.99 5.58
N ARG A 34 -0.03 7.61 5.22
CA ARG A 34 -1.10 7.00 4.40
C ARG A 34 -1.01 7.41 2.93
N THR A 35 0.20 7.59 2.39
CA THR A 35 0.37 7.82 0.95
C THR A 35 -0.09 6.57 0.18
N LEU A 36 -0.98 6.73 -0.79
CA LEU A 36 -1.52 5.64 -1.58
C LEU A 36 -0.90 5.62 -2.97
N VAL A 37 -0.65 4.43 -3.49
CA VAL A 37 -0.21 4.19 -4.86
C VAL A 37 -1.34 3.48 -5.58
N VAL A 38 -1.92 4.11 -6.59
CA VAL A 38 -3.01 3.52 -7.36
C VAL A 38 -2.41 2.82 -8.58
N SER A 39 -2.37 1.48 -8.56
CA SER A 39 -1.83 0.66 -9.65
C SER A 39 -2.33 -0.77 -9.53
N ASN A 40 -2.50 -1.45 -10.67
CA ASN A 40 -2.73 -2.90 -10.72
C ASN A 40 -1.44 -3.70 -10.98
N ASP A 41 -0.31 -3.02 -11.06
CA ASP A 41 0.98 -3.68 -11.17
C ASP A 41 1.39 -4.29 -9.83
N GLU A 42 1.68 -5.58 -9.85
CA GLU A 42 2.12 -6.34 -8.70
C GLU A 42 3.63 -6.20 -8.43
N MET A 43 4.36 -5.50 -9.30
CA MET A 43 5.79 -5.24 -9.19
C MET A 43 6.59 -6.54 -9.06
N ARG A 44 6.18 -7.60 -9.78
CA ARG A 44 6.77 -8.95 -9.71
C ARG A 44 8.12 -9.03 -10.41
N ASP A 45 8.41 -8.05 -11.25
CA ASP A 45 9.42 -8.06 -12.31
C ASP A 45 10.59 -7.13 -11.98
N HIS A 46 10.41 -6.23 -11.01
CA HIS A 46 11.33 -5.13 -10.72
C HIS A 46 12.45 -5.61 -9.80
N HIS A 47 13.56 -6.05 -10.41
CA HIS A 47 14.85 -6.39 -9.81
C HIS A 47 14.74 -7.18 -8.48
N PHE A 48 14.58 -8.49 -8.65
CA PHE A 48 14.43 -9.60 -7.69
C PHE A 48 15.03 -9.51 -6.27
N SER A 49 15.97 -8.62 -5.95
CA SER A 49 16.57 -8.53 -4.62
C SER A 49 15.73 -7.76 -3.59
N MET A 50 14.86 -6.82 -4.00
CA MET A 50 13.97 -6.10 -3.06
C MET A 50 12.69 -6.89 -2.72
N ILE A 51 12.22 -7.73 -3.65
CA ILE A 51 10.94 -8.50 -3.52
C ILE A 51 11.03 -9.60 -2.46
N ALA A 52 12.24 -10.11 -2.18
CA ALA A 52 12.48 -11.08 -1.11
C ALA A 52 12.30 -10.49 0.30
N ASN A 53 12.11 -9.18 0.42
CA ASN A 53 11.96 -8.51 1.70
C ASN A 53 10.49 -8.48 2.16
N VAL A 54 10.23 -9.06 3.34
CA VAL A 54 8.94 -8.99 4.04
C VAL A 54 8.45 -7.55 4.23
N ASP A 55 9.35 -6.58 4.33
CA ASP A 55 9.03 -5.16 4.50
C ASP A 55 8.45 -4.54 3.24
N PHE A 56 8.88 -4.98 2.06
CA PHE A 56 8.28 -4.52 0.82
C PHE A 56 6.85 -5.05 0.65
N GLN A 57 6.60 -6.31 1.00
CA GLN A 57 5.25 -6.88 1.01
C GLN A 57 4.35 -6.17 2.03
N ARG A 58 4.88 -5.85 3.22
CA ARG A 58 4.19 -5.02 4.23
C ARG A 58 3.84 -3.63 3.69
N TRP A 59 4.77 -3.02 2.96
CA TRP A 59 4.54 -1.73 2.34
C TRP A 59 3.45 -1.83 1.27
N LYS A 60 3.50 -2.82 0.38
CA LYS A 60 2.43 -3.06 -0.62
C LYS A 60 1.06 -3.22 0.06
N GLU A 61 0.95 -4.08 1.07
CA GLU A 61 -0.28 -4.30 1.85
C GLU A 61 -0.86 -3.00 2.45
N ARG A 62 -0.03 -1.97 2.68
CA ARG A 62 -0.40 -0.73 3.36
C ARG A 62 -0.64 0.45 2.43
N HIS A 63 -0.09 0.39 1.21
CA HIS A 63 0.02 1.54 0.31
C HIS A 63 -0.56 1.31 -1.10
N LEU A 64 -0.61 0.06 -1.61
CA LEU A 64 -1.09 -0.22 -2.97
C LEU A 64 -2.62 -0.28 -3.00
N VAL A 65 -3.22 0.49 -3.91
CA VAL A 65 -4.65 0.53 -4.19
C VAL A 65 -4.87 -0.07 -5.58
N HIS A 66 -5.57 -1.20 -5.63
CA HIS A 66 -6.00 -1.78 -6.89
C HIS A 66 -7.25 -1.09 -7.39
N TYR A 67 -7.48 -1.14 -8.68
CA TYR A 67 -8.68 -0.57 -9.28
C TYR A 67 -9.26 -1.44 -10.37
N ASP A 68 -10.58 -1.42 -10.49
CA ASP A 68 -11.32 -2.05 -11.56
C ASP A 68 -12.20 -1.03 -12.27
N LYS A 69 -12.53 -1.30 -13.53
CA LYS A 69 -13.45 -0.47 -14.31
C LYS A 69 -14.63 -1.31 -14.78
N VAL A 70 -15.79 -1.08 -14.18
CA VAL A 70 -17.03 -1.79 -14.50
C VAL A 70 -18.08 -0.78 -14.95
N SER A 71 -18.64 -0.99 -16.15
CA SER A 71 -19.69 -0.13 -16.73
C SER A 71 -19.37 1.36 -16.71
N GLY A 72 -18.10 1.71 -16.98
CA GLY A 72 -17.63 3.10 -17.04
C GLY A 72 -17.33 3.75 -15.69
N LYS A 73 -17.55 3.06 -14.56
CA LYS A 73 -17.20 3.52 -13.21
C LYS A 73 -15.95 2.81 -12.71
N PHE A 74 -15.12 3.53 -11.97
CA PHE A 74 -13.98 2.96 -11.27
C PHE A 74 -14.38 2.53 -9.87
N SER A 75 -13.97 1.32 -9.49
CA SER A 75 -13.93 0.86 -8.10
C SER A 75 -12.49 0.75 -7.66
N PHE A 76 -12.21 1.14 -6.41
CA PHE A 76 -10.88 1.11 -5.82
C PHE A 76 -10.90 0.18 -4.62
N ASP A 77 -9.96 -0.76 -4.58
CA ASP A 77 -9.71 -1.62 -3.42
C ASP A 77 -8.58 -1.00 -2.60
N GLU A 78 -8.95 -0.24 -1.57
CA GLU A 78 -7.98 0.43 -0.70
C GLU A 78 -7.37 -0.52 0.35
N PRO A 79 -6.10 -0.30 0.74
CA PRO A 79 -5.50 -0.96 1.88
C PRO A 79 -6.35 -0.93 3.14
N SER A 80 -6.38 -2.07 3.85
CA SER A 80 -7.02 -2.18 5.16
C SER A 80 -6.51 -1.11 6.13
N VAL A 81 -7.42 -0.50 6.90
CA VAL A 81 -7.10 0.51 7.91
C VAL A 81 -6.33 -0.06 9.12
N TYR A 82 -6.27 -1.39 9.24
CA TYR A 82 -5.49 -2.10 10.24
C TYR A 82 -4.62 -3.18 9.58
N SER A 83 -3.47 -3.46 10.19
CA SER A 83 -2.61 -4.54 9.76
C SER A 83 -3.15 -5.89 10.24
N LYS A 84 -3.22 -6.89 9.36
CA LYS A 84 -3.59 -8.26 9.73
C LYS A 84 -2.39 -9.02 10.31
N ARG A 85 -1.89 -8.55 11.45
CA ARG A 85 -0.67 -9.03 12.14
C ARG A 85 -0.90 -9.08 13.64
N SER A 86 -0.06 -9.81 14.36
CA SER A 86 -0.11 -9.82 15.83
C SER A 86 0.06 -8.41 16.39
N GLN A 87 -0.83 -8.00 17.29
CA GLN A 87 -0.88 -6.66 17.85
C GLN A 87 -1.04 -6.73 19.37
N ALA A 88 -0.30 -5.87 20.08
CA ALA A 88 -0.43 -5.67 21.50
C ALA A 88 -1.04 -4.29 21.76
N LEU A 89 -2.16 -4.26 22.47
CA LEU A 89 -2.76 -3.05 23.03
C LEU A 89 -2.60 -3.08 24.56
N ALA A 90 -2.95 -1.99 25.23
CA ALA A 90 -2.74 -1.81 26.66
C ALA A 90 -3.25 -2.98 27.54
N HIS A 91 -4.40 -3.58 27.17
CA HIS A 91 -5.04 -4.64 27.95
C HIS A 91 -5.36 -5.90 27.15
N SER A 92 -4.89 -5.98 25.90
CA SER A 92 -5.24 -7.10 25.03
C SER A 92 -4.16 -7.42 24.00
N TRP A 93 -4.06 -8.69 23.67
CA TRP A 93 -3.26 -9.21 22.57
C TRP A 93 -4.18 -9.78 21.50
N HIS A 94 -3.92 -9.41 20.26
CA HIS A 94 -4.66 -9.87 19.08
C HIS A 94 -3.73 -10.66 18.18
N PHE A 95 -4.11 -11.89 17.84
CA PHE A 95 -3.36 -12.76 16.95
C PHE A 95 -4.26 -13.19 15.78
N PRO A 96 -3.95 -12.83 14.53
CA PRO A 96 -4.75 -13.27 13.39
C PRO A 96 -4.54 -14.76 13.15
N THR A 97 -5.57 -15.45 12.68
CA THR A 97 -5.45 -16.83 12.17
C THR A 97 -4.58 -16.86 10.91
N PRO A 98 -4.05 -18.04 10.49
CA PRO A 98 -3.21 -18.14 9.30
C PRO A 98 -3.86 -17.61 8.01
N ASN A 99 -5.18 -17.77 7.85
CA ASN A 99 -5.96 -17.20 6.75
C ASN A 99 -6.33 -15.73 6.94
N LYS A 100 -6.05 -15.14 8.12
CA LYS A 100 -6.30 -13.74 8.47
C LYS A 100 -7.78 -13.31 8.44
N ASP A 101 -8.69 -14.27 8.59
CA ASP A 101 -10.15 -14.04 8.58
C ASP A 101 -10.75 -13.99 10.00
N ALA A 102 -10.07 -14.57 10.98
CA ALA A 102 -10.46 -14.55 12.38
C ALA A 102 -9.28 -14.15 13.27
N TRP A 103 -9.58 -13.82 14.53
CA TRP A 103 -8.59 -13.35 15.50
C TRP A 103 -8.76 -14.06 16.83
N LEU A 104 -7.66 -14.60 17.36
CA LEU A 104 -7.56 -14.99 18.77
C LEU A 104 -7.25 -13.74 19.59
N VAL A 105 -8.07 -13.48 20.60
CA VAL A 105 -7.92 -12.31 21.47
C VAL A 105 -7.73 -12.75 22.92
N ALA A 106 -6.62 -12.35 23.52
CA ALA A 106 -6.37 -12.52 24.94
C ALA A 106 -6.50 -11.16 25.64
N HIS A 107 -7.43 -11.03 26.58
CA HIS A 107 -7.69 -9.79 27.30
C HIS A 107 -7.40 -9.95 28.79
N LYS A 108 -6.73 -8.97 29.41
CA LYS A 108 -6.59 -8.89 30.86
C LYS A 108 -7.70 -7.95 31.39
N PRO A 109 -8.66 -8.44 32.20
CA PRO A 109 -9.66 -7.58 32.80
C PRO A 109 -9.02 -6.44 33.58
N ALA A 110 -9.56 -5.22 33.45
CA ALA A 110 -9.23 -4.14 34.35
C ALA A 110 -9.77 -4.49 35.75
N HIS A 111 -8.94 -4.38 36.78
CA HIS A 111 -9.34 -4.52 38.18
C HIS A 111 -10.07 -3.27 38.65
#